data_AF-A0A9D5ZJE6-F1
#
_entry.id   AF-A0A9D5ZJE6-F1
#
_cell.length_a   1.000
_cell.length_b   1.000
_cell.length_c   1.000
_cell.angle_alpha   90.00
_cell.angle_beta   90.00
_cell.angle_gamma   90.00
#
_symmetry.space_group_name_H-M   'P 1'
#
loop_
_entity.id
_entity.type
_entity.pdbx_description
1 polymer ?
#
loop_
_entity_poly.entity_id
_entity_poly.type
_entity_poly.pdbx_seq_one_letter_code
_entity_poly.pdbx_strand_id
1 'polypeptide(L)' 'MPRKKSAHALTDVQKRRIQTIRDGRLARWEGKRQKNLASLSEGFLGETREGLVMAHFGAHVEVEDAEGNRCQCAVRE' A
#
# COMPACT_ATOMS: atom_id res chain seq x y z
N MET A 1 1.33 40.59 5.27
CA MET A 1 1.76 39.21 4.93
C MET A 1 1.33 38.90 3.50
N PRO A 2 2.22 38.84 2.50
CA PRO A 2 1.81 38.50 1.15
C PRO A 2 1.49 36.99 1.06
N ARG A 3 0.30 36.66 0.56
CA ARG A 3 -0.12 35.27 0.30
C ARG A 3 0.83 34.65 -0.73
N LYS A 4 1.40 33.46 -0.45
CA LYS A 4 2.22 32.69 -1.40
C LYS A 4 1.46 32.58 -2.73
N LYS A 5 2.07 33.08 -3.81
CA LYS A 5 1.51 32.98 -5.17
C LYS A 5 1.18 31.51 -5.47
N SER A 6 -0.05 31.26 -5.89
CA SER A 6 -0.58 29.95 -6.26
C SER A 6 0.34 29.28 -7.28
N ALA A 7 0.56 27.97 -7.10
CA ALA A 7 1.31 27.14 -8.03
C ALA A 7 0.86 27.40 -9.48
N HIS A 8 1.81 27.60 -10.39
CA HIS A 8 1.52 27.80 -11.81
C HIS A 8 0.62 26.65 -12.33
N ALA A 9 -0.41 27.00 -13.10
CA ALA A 9 -1.29 26.01 -13.72
C ALA A 9 -0.45 25.03 -14.55
N LEU A 10 -0.66 23.72 -14.32
CA LEU A 10 0.07 22.68 -15.02
C LEU A 10 -0.19 22.78 -16.53
N THR A 11 0.87 22.71 -17.33
CA THR A 11 0.72 22.60 -18.79
C THR A 11 0.10 21.25 -19.15
N ASP A 12 -0.52 21.14 -20.31
CA ASP A 12 -1.17 19.89 -20.71
C ASP A 12 -0.17 18.73 -20.87
N VAL A 13 1.09 19.04 -21.21
CA VAL A 13 2.19 18.06 -21.21
C VAL A 13 2.50 17.58 -19.79
N GLN A 14 2.53 18.48 -18.81
CA GLN A 14 2.74 18.11 -17.40
C GLN A 14 1.58 17.26 -16.86
N LYS A 15 0.33 17.62 -17.19
CA LYS A 15 -0.85 16.82 -16.81
C LYS A 15 -0.78 15.41 -17.39
N ARG A 16 -0.48 15.28 -18.68
CA ARG A 16 -0.30 13.96 -19.34
C ARG A 16 0.78 13.15 -18.65
N ARG A 17 1.95 13.75 -18.38
CA ARG A 17 3.05 13.06 -17.69
C ARG A 17 2.67 12.61 -16.28
N ILE A 18 1.97 13.46 -15.51
CA ILE A 18 1.46 13.10 -14.18
C ILE A 18 0.49 11.92 -14.28
N GLN A 19 -0.42 11.95 -15.26
CA GLN A 19 -1.38 10.87 -15.47
C GLN A 19 -0.66 9.56 -15.81
N THR A 20 0.28 9.56 -16.76
CA THR A 20 1.07 8.36 -17.09
C THR A 20 1.82 7.79 -15.88
N ILE A 21 2.40 8.66 -15.03
CA ILE A 21 3.08 8.22 -13.80
C ILE A 21 2.09 7.60 -12.81
N ARG A 22 0.90 8.20 -12.64
CA ARG A 22 -0.16 7.68 -11.77
C ARG A 22 -0.66 6.33 -12.26
N ASP A 23 -0.97 6.22 -13.54
CA ASP A 23 -1.45 4.97 -14.16
C ASP A 23 -0.39 3.87 -14.02
N GLY A 24 0.89 4.19 -14.27
CA GLY A 24 1.99 3.25 -14.08
C GLY A 24 2.25 2.89 -12.61
N ARG A 25 1.88 3.74 -11.65
CA ARG A 25 1.93 3.40 -10.21
C ARG A 25 0.77 2.49 -9.83
N LEU A 26 -0.43 2.75 -10.34
CA LEU A 26 -1.62 1.93 -10.11
C LEU A 26 -1.43 0.52 -10.69
N ALA A 27 -0.97 0.40 -11.94
CA ALA A 27 -0.71 -0.89 -12.58
C ALA A 27 0.33 -1.73 -11.80
N ARG A 28 1.38 -1.10 -11.25
CA ARG A 28 2.37 -1.78 -10.41
C ARG A 28 1.79 -2.23 -9.06
N TRP A 29 0.91 -1.42 -8.48
CA TRP A 29 0.19 -1.79 -7.25
C TRP A 29 -0.75 -2.96 -7.49
N GLU A 30 -1.53 -2.93 -8.56
CA GLU A 30 -2.46 -3.99 -8.95
C GLU A 30 -1.72 -5.31 -9.20
N GLY A 31 -0.62 -5.29 -9.96
CA GLY A 31 0.20 -6.48 -10.18
C GLY A 31 0.80 -7.05 -8.89
N LYS A 32 1.14 -6.21 -7.90
CA LYS A 32 1.61 -6.67 -6.58
C LYS A 32 0.47 -7.25 -5.74
N ARG A 33 -0.72 -6.63 -5.77
CA ARG A 33 -1.94 -7.13 -5.10
C ARG A 33 -2.30 -8.54 -5.58
N GLN A 34 -2.30 -8.76 -6.90
CA GLN A 34 -2.63 -10.07 -7.48
C GLN A 34 -1.64 -11.16 -7.06
N LYS A 35 -0.34 -10.86 -7.02
CA LYS A 35 0.68 -11.80 -6.52
C LYS A 35 0.48 -12.15 -5.06
N ASN A 36 0.19 -11.15 -4.21
CA ASN A 36 -0.06 -11.38 -2.79
C ASN A 36 -1.31 -12.25 -2.57
N LEU A 37 -2.38 -12.01 -3.35
CA LEU A 37 -3.60 -12.84 -3.32
C LEU A 37 -3.33 -14.29 -3.76
N ALA A 38 -2.54 -14.48 -4.81
CA ALA A 38 -2.16 -15.82 -5.27
C ALA A 38 -1.39 -16.58 -4.18
N SER A 39 -0.40 -15.95 -3.53
CA SER A 39 0.34 -16.55 -2.42
C SER A 39 -0.53 -16.86 -1.19
N LEU A 40 -1.59 -16.08 -0.95
CA LEU A 40 -2.58 -16.34 0.10
C LEU A 40 -3.46 -17.56 -0.22
N SER A 41 -3.75 -17.82 -1.50
CA SER A 41 -4.60 -18.93 -1.94
C SER A 41 -3.90 -20.29 -1.95
N GLU A 42 -2.57 -20.32 -1.98
CA GLU A 42 -1.76 -21.56 -2.01
C GLU A 42 -1.65 -22.28 -0.65
N GLY A 43 -2.39 -21.82 0.37
CA GLY A 43 -3.05 -22.76 1.29
C GLY A 43 -2.27 -23.26 2.52
N PHE A 44 -1.28 -22.53 3.04
CA PHE A 44 -0.69 -22.84 4.35
C PHE A 44 -0.66 -21.60 5.26
N LEU A 45 -1.83 -21.15 5.69
CA LEU A 45 -1.91 -20.24 6.82
C LEU A 45 -1.97 -21.05 8.11
N GLY A 46 -1.30 -20.57 9.15
CA GLY A 46 -1.37 -21.16 10.49
C GLY A 46 -2.72 -20.91 11.16
N GLU A 47 -2.80 -21.23 12.45
CA GLU A 47 -3.98 -20.96 13.25
C GLU A 47 -4.30 -19.46 13.31
N THR A 48 -5.59 -19.15 13.42
CA THR A 48 -6.02 -17.77 13.63
C THR A 48 -5.61 -17.31 15.02
N ARG A 49 -4.97 -16.15 15.11
CA ARG A 49 -4.49 -15.55 16.37
C ARG A 49 -4.92 -14.09 16.44
N GLU A 50 -5.17 -13.61 17.65
CA GLU A 50 -5.36 -12.19 17.93
C GLU A 50 -4.00 -11.48 18.03
N GLY A 51 -3.97 -10.21 17.61
CA GLY A 51 -2.78 -9.38 17.70
C GLY A 51 -3.10 -7.90 17.48
N LEU A 52 -2.19 -7.03 17.92
CA LEU A 52 -2.33 -5.58 17.84
C LEU A 52 -1.56 -5.04 16.62
N VAL A 53 -2.21 -4.18 15.83
CA VAL A 53 -1.54 -3.51 14.70
C VAL A 53 -0.60 -2.43 15.24
N MET A 54 0.70 -2.60 14.98
CA MET A 54 1.75 -1.66 15.39
C MET A 54 2.02 -0.60 14.33
N ALA A 55 2.05 -1.00 13.06
CA ALA A 55 2.34 -0.11 11.94
C ALA A 55 1.65 -0.57 10.63
N HIS A 56 1.30 0.40 9.77
CA HIS A 56 0.62 0.16 8.50
C HIS A 56 1.48 0.61 7.30
N PHE A 57 1.93 -0.34 6.48
CA PHE A 57 2.82 -0.12 5.33
C PHE A 57 2.09 -0.21 3.98
N GLY A 58 0.78 -0.02 3.99
CA GLY A 58 -0.06 -0.11 2.78
C GLY A 58 -0.51 -1.55 2.57
N ALA A 59 0.24 -2.32 1.77
CA ALA A 59 -0.10 -3.72 1.46
C ALA A 59 0.21 -4.70 2.61
N HIS A 60 0.95 -4.26 3.62
CA HIS A 60 1.36 -5.05 4.78
C HIS A 60 1.15 -4.26 6.07
N VAL A 61 0.93 -4.98 7.15
CA VAL A 61 0.84 -4.48 8.53
C VAL A 61 1.83 -5.23 9.41
N GLU A 62 2.42 -4.53 10.36
CA GLU A 62 3.15 -5.17 11.46
C GLU A 62 2.18 -5.41 12.61
N VAL A 63 2.13 -6.65 13.06
CA VAL A 63 1.24 -7.12 14.13
C VAL A 63 2.10 -7.66 15.27
N GLU A 64 1.77 -7.27 16.50
CA GLU A 64 2.34 -7.83 17.73
C GLU A 64 1.34 -8.80 18.35
N ASP A 65 1.78 -10.02 18.68
CA ASP A 65 0.94 -11.03 19.35
C ASP A 65 0.94 -10.86 20.89
N ALA A 66 0.16 -11.69 21.58
CA ALA A 66 0.06 -11.65 23.05
C ALA A 66 1.37 -12.04 23.78
N GLU A 67 2.31 -12.69 23.08
CA GLU A 67 3.63 -13.08 23.59
C GLU A 67 4.67 -11.96 23.35
N GLY A 68 4.29 -10.89 22.66
CA GLY A 68 5.17 -9.78 22.28
C GLY A 68 5.99 -10.03 21.02
N ASN A 69 5.70 -11.10 20.26
CA ASN A 69 6.36 -11.35 18.98
C ASN A 69 5.79 -10.46 17.90
N ARG A 70 6.65 -9.94 17.02
CA ARG A 70 6.26 -9.11 15.88
C ARG A 70 6.36 -9.89 14.59
N CYS A 71 5.30 -9.83 13.80
CA CYS A 71 5.27 -10.41 12.47
C CYS A 71 4.67 -9.41 11.47
N GLN A 72 5.12 -9.51 10.21
CA GLN A 72 4.54 -8.74 9.12
C GLN A 72 3.51 -9.58 8.39
N CYS A 73 2.27 -9.10 8.34
CA CYS A 73 1.16 -9.76 7.68
C CYS A 73 0.72 -8.94 6.47
N ALA A 74 0.34 -9.62 5.38
CA ALA A 74 -0.31 -8.95 4.25
C ALA A 74 -1.76 -8.58 4.62
N VAL A 75 -2.19 -7.38 4.24
CA VAL A 75 -3.58 -6.94 4.42
C VAL A 75 -4.45 -7.59 3.34
N ARG A 76 -5.61 -8.11 3.73
CA ARG A 76 -6.63 -8.56 2.78
C ARG A 76 -7.39 -7.32 2.29
N GLU A 77 -7.32 -7.03 0.98
CA GLU A 77 -8.08 -5.97 0.29
C GLU A 77 -9.30 -6.52 -0.44
#